data_AF-A0A811NTS0-F1
#
_entry.id   AF-A0A811NTS0-F1
#
_cell.length_a   1.000
_cell.length_b   1.000
_cell.length_c   1.000
_cell.angle_alpha   90.00
_cell.angle_beta   90.00
_cell.angle_gamma   90.00
#
_symmetry.space_group_name_H-M   'P 1'
#
loop_
_entity.id
_entity.type
_entity.pdbx_description
1 polymer ?
#
loop_
_entity_poly.entity_id
_entity_poly.type
_entity_poly.pdbx_seq_one_letter_code
_entity_poly.pdbx_strand_id
1 'polypeptide(L)'
;MAGPTPTYSAIVSHTAAFLAELIAYPLLRRHLLSMAAAAAADGGGGQQHPAATLQALSLVSDALDTAASGSASPSSLRAPERLLRSLPAATPLSCLLLALARAARRGGGGAAAAAVLDLFALDPALARHELAAAAFEALFAPRLLPVMRHFAARRAAAAAKAMDEEGGSDEATAVSAMRVLSLMSGVQAQEMRALEREYEKVLDANCKEYALYLKRILEAGEPSAAVSPSPSPHPPPPELVFGVGAD
;
A
#
# COMPACT_ATOMS: atom_id res chain seq x y z
N MET A 1 -16.17 -9.06 -12.19
CA MET A 1 -16.86 -8.94 -10.90
C MET A 1 -15.86 -8.44 -9.88
N ALA A 2 -15.99 -7.19 -9.42
CA ALA A 2 -15.26 -6.75 -8.23
C ALA A 2 -15.72 -7.64 -7.05
N GLY A 3 -14.80 -8.06 -6.18
CA GLY A 3 -15.14 -8.87 -5.01
C GLY A 3 -16.14 -8.16 -4.08
N PRO A 4 -16.67 -8.84 -3.05
CA PRO A 4 -17.56 -8.22 -2.08
C PRO A 4 -16.93 -6.97 -1.48
N THR A 5 -17.75 -5.94 -1.27
CA THR A 5 -17.35 -4.68 -0.64
C THR A 5 -16.68 -4.98 0.70
N PRO A 6 -15.45 -4.49 0.95
CA PRO A 6 -14.76 -4.75 2.20
C PRO A 6 -15.53 -4.15 3.38
N THR A 7 -15.62 -4.90 4.48
CA THR A 7 -16.24 -4.44 5.72
C THR A 7 -15.21 -3.75 6.62
N TYR A 8 -15.69 -2.94 7.58
CA TYR A 8 -14.85 -2.35 8.62
C TYR A 8 -13.98 -3.41 9.31
N SER A 9 -14.60 -4.48 9.81
CA SER A 9 -13.92 -5.61 10.46
C SER A 9 -12.84 -6.26 9.59
N ALA A 10 -13.08 -6.45 8.28
CA ALA A 10 -12.09 -7.02 7.37
C ALA A 10 -10.88 -6.08 7.21
N ILE A 11 -11.11 -4.78 7.05
CA ILE A 11 -10.05 -3.78 6.93
C ILE A 11 -9.19 -3.76 8.20
N VAL A 12 -9.83 -3.72 9.37
CA VAL A 12 -9.13 -3.73 10.67
C VAL A 12 -8.37 -5.05 10.87
N SER A 13 -8.95 -6.19 10.51
CA SER A 13 -8.30 -7.49 10.68
C SER A 13 -7.02 -7.63 9.84
N HIS A 14 -7.07 -7.30 8.55
CA HIS A 14 -5.91 -7.41 7.67
C HIS A 14 -4.79 -6.43 8.03
N THR A 15 -5.14 -5.18 8.38
CA THR A 15 -4.14 -4.20 8.83
C THR A 15 -3.57 -4.55 10.21
N ALA A 16 -4.39 -5.09 11.12
CA ALA A 16 -3.93 -5.56 12.42
C ALA A 16 -2.97 -6.76 12.30
N ALA A 17 -3.22 -7.69 11.38
CA ALA A 17 -2.31 -8.82 11.13
C ALA A 17 -0.93 -8.32 10.68
N PHE A 18 -0.88 -7.40 9.71
CA PHE A 18 0.34 -6.75 9.27
C PHE A 18 1.07 -6.01 10.42
N LEU A 19 0.35 -5.21 11.21
CA LEU A 19 0.96 -4.47 12.31
C LEU A 19 1.42 -5.37 13.46
N ALA A 20 0.69 -6.46 13.73
CA ALA A 20 1.07 -7.44 14.73
C ALA A 20 2.39 -8.13 14.35
N GLU A 21 2.61 -8.41 13.06
CA GLU A 21 3.88 -8.92 12.57
C GLU A 21 5.03 -7.93 12.83
N LEU A 22 4.86 -6.65 12.52
CA LEU A 22 5.88 -5.63 12.82
C LEU A 22 6.13 -5.44 14.32
N ILE A 23 5.11 -5.60 15.15
CA ILE A 23 5.28 -5.56 16.61
C ILE A 23 6.08 -6.79 17.08
N ALA A 24 5.78 -7.97 16.54
CA ALA A 24 6.40 -9.24 16.91
C ALA A 24 7.83 -9.41 16.40
N TYR A 25 8.19 -8.81 15.25
CA TYR A 25 9.49 -8.97 14.59
C TYR A 25 10.28 -7.65 14.54
N PRO A 26 11.16 -7.37 15.53
CA PRO A 26 11.88 -6.09 15.63
C PRO A 26 12.81 -5.79 14.45
N LEU A 27 13.44 -6.81 13.86
CA LEU A 27 14.34 -6.63 12.70
C LEU A 27 13.56 -6.16 11.46
N LEU A 28 12.42 -6.80 11.19
CA LEU A 28 11.52 -6.40 10.11
C LEU A 28 11.04 -4.96 10.34
N ARG A 29 10.56 -4.65 11.56
CA ARG A 29 10.14 -3.29 11.93
C ARG A 29 11.24 -2.26 11.67
N ARG A 30 12.47 -2.51 12.13
CA ARG A 30 13.60 -1.60 11.93
C ARG A 30 13.94 -1.42 10.45
N HIS A 31 13.91 -2.50 9.68
CA HIS A 31 14.13 -2.45 8.25
C HIS A 31 13.09 -1.57 7.54
N LEU A 32 11.79 -1.78 7.80
CA LEU A 32 10.73 -0.99 7.18
C LEU A 32 10.75 0.48 7.63
N LEU A 33 11.04 0.76 8.90
CA LEU A 33 11.20 2.13 9.40
C LEU A 33 12.40 2.82 8.71
N SER A 34 13.50 2.11 8.47
CA SER A 34 14.64 2.63 7.74
C SER A 34 14.31 2.93 6.28
N MET A 35 13.54 2.07 5.60
CA MET A 35 13.11 2.31 4.23
C MET A 35 12.16 3.51 4.13
N ALA A 36 11.19 3.60 5.05
CA ALA A 36 10.28 4.74 5.12
C ALA A 36 11.00 6.07 5.43
N ALA A 37 12.08 6.00 6.22
CA ALA A 37 12.95 7.14 6.49
C ALA A 37 13.73 7.58 5.23
N ALA A 38 14.33 6.63 4.52
CA ALA A 38 15.08 6.92 3.29
C ALA A 38 14.19 7.55 2.20
N ALA A 39 13.00 6.98 1.96
CA ALA A 39 12.06 7.51 0.97
C ALA A 39 11.61 8.94 1.31
N ALA A 40 11.45 9.26 2.60
CA ALA A 40 11.10 10.60 3.04
C ALA A 40 12.25 11.61 2.92
N ALA A 41 13.50 11.17 2.79
CA ALA A 41 14.67 12.03 2.55
C ALA A 41 14.89 12.32 1.05
N ASP A 42 14.57 11.37 0.18
CA ASP A 42 14.76 11.49 -1.28
C ASP A 42 13.68 12.33 -1.98
N GLY A 43 12.48 12.44 -1.40
CA GLY A 43 11.30 13.09 -2.01
C GLY A 43 11.29 14.61 -2.10
N GLY A 44 12.34 15.32 -1.66
CA GLY A 44 12.36 16.78 -1.75
C GLY A 44 13.52 17.43 -1.00
N GLY A 45 14.57 17.77 -1.75
CA GLY A 45 15.57 18.78 -1.39
C GLY A 45 16.02 18.81 0.08
N GLY A 46 16.76 17.79 0.52
CA GLY A 46 17.55 17.85 1.76
C GLY A 46 16.74 18.16 3.03
N GLN A 47 15.45 17.87 3.08
CA GLN A 47 14.67 18.00 4.31
C GLN A 47 15.12 16.91 5.29
N GLN A 48 15.97 17.32 6.23
CA GLN A 48 16.21 16.60 7.47
C GLN A 48 14.86 16.21 8.07
N HIS A 49 14.73 14.97 8.55
CA HIS A 49 13.52 14.56 9.29
C HIS A 49 13.23 15.60 10.37
N PRO A 50 11.99 16.12 10.46
CA PRO A 50 11.63 17.03 11.53
C PRO A 50 12.07 16.43 12.87
N ALA A 51 12.67 17.22 13.76
CA ALA A 51 13.12 16.72 15.07
C ALA A 51 12.00 15.98 15.81
N ALA A 52 10.75 16.40 15.60
CA ALA A 52 9.56 15.70 16.04
C ALA A 52 9.46 14.25 15.50
N THR A 53 9.64 14.00 14.20
CA THR A 53 9.57 12.64 13.65
C THR A 53 10.63 11.71 14.26
N LEU A 54 11.86 12.20 14.48
CA LEU A 54 12.92 11.44 15.14
C LEU A 54 12.61 11.18 16.61
N GLN A 55 12.07 12.18 17.31
CA GLN A 55 11.61 12.02 18.69
C GLN A 55 10.48 10.98 18.79
N ALA A 56 9.51 11.03 17.88
CA ALA A 56 8.45 10.03 17.81
C ALA A 56 9.01 8.63 17.52
N LEU A 57 9.97 8.50 16.60
CA LEU A 57 10.64 7.24 16.30
C LEU A 57 11.28 6.64 17.56
N SER A 58 12.03 7.43 18.33
CA SER A 58 12.64 6.99 19.59
C SER A 58 11.56 6.53 20.58
N LEU A 59 10.56 7.37 20.85
CA LEU A 59 9.51 7.09 21.83
C LEU A 59 8.68 5.85 21.46
N VAL A 60 8.35 5.67 20.18
CA VAL A 60 7.60 4.50 19.71
C VAL A 60 8.46 3.25 19.79
N SER A 61 9.74 3.31 19.40
CA SER A 61 10.64 2.16 19.46
C SER A 61 10.83 1.70 20.92
N ASP A 62 11.13 2.62 21.83
CA ASP A 62 11.29 2.33 23.26
C ASP A 62 10.01 1.72 23.86
N ALA A 63 8.85 2.25 23.50
CA ALA A 63 7.55 1.73 23.96
C ALA A 63 7.24 0.33 23.42
N LEU A 64 7.62 0.01 22.18
CA LEU A 64 7.42 -1.32 21.59
C LEU A 64 8.39 -2.35 22.17
N ASP A 65 9.64 -1.97 22.41
CA ASP A 65 10.63 -2.86 23.01
C ASP A 65 10.32 -3.15 24.49
N THR A 66 9.78 -2.18 25.23
CA THR A 66 9.27 -2.38 26.60
C THR A 66 7.96 -3.16 26.64
N ALA A 67 7.11 -3.05 25.60
CA ALA A 67 5.89 -3.85 25.48
C ALA A 67 6.19 -5.34 25.29
N ALA A 68 7.21 -5.66 24.49
CA ALA A 68 7.71 -7.03 24.34
C ALA A 68 8.22 -7.62 25.68
N SER A 69 8.67 -6.76 26.61
CA SER A 69 9.13 -7.14 27.95
C SER A 69 8.02 -7.18 29.01
N GLY A 70 6.76 -6.92 28.64
CA GLY A 70 5.60 -7.00 29.53
C GLY A 70 5.41 -5.80 30.48
N SER A 71 6.18 -4.71 30.35
CA SER A 71 6.12 -3.56 31.27
C SER A 71 5.47 -2.29 30.69
N ALA A 72 5.07 -2.30 29.41
CA ALA A 72 4.59 -1.09 28.76
C ALA A 72 3.18 -0.68 29.24
N SER A 73 3.09 0.55 29.73
CA SER A 73 1.80 1.21 29.93
C SER A 73 1.30 1.80 28.60
N PRO A 74 0.10 1.45 28.12
CA PRO A 74 -0.43 1.93 26.82
C PRO A 74 -0.64 3.45 26.78
N SER A 75 -0.50 4.16 27.90
CA SER A 75 -0.54 5.62 27.99
C SER A 75 0.70 6.31 27.42
N SER A 76 1.87 5.64 27.40
CA SER A 76 3.14 6.21 26.92
C SER A 76 3.08 6.61 25.44
N LEU A 77 2.31 5.86 24.65
CA LEU A 77 2.14 6.06 23.21
C LEU A 77 1.25 7.25 22.84
N ARG A 78 0.55 7.88 23.80
CA ARG A 78 -0.26 9.08 23.51
C ARG A 78 0.58 10.30 23.14
N ALA A 79 1.75 10.46 23.76
CA ALA A 79 2.65 11.58 23.49
C ALA A 79 3.21 11.55 22.04
N PRO A 80 3.84 10.45 21.57
CA PRO A 80 4.33 10.39 20.19
C PRO A 80 3.20 10.50 19.17
N GLU A 81 1.99 9.98 19.45
CA GLU A 81 0.86 10.16 18.53
C GLU A 81 0.45 11.63 18.35
N ARG A 82 0.40 12.42 19.43
CA ARG A 82 0.06 13.84 19.33
C ARG A 82 1.13 14.59 18.53
N LEU A 83 2.39 14.25 18.78
CA LEU A 83 3.53 14.82 18.10
C LEU A 83 3.49 14.53 16.59
N LEU A 84 3.25 13.27 16.21
CA LEU A 84 3.12 12.86 14.80
C LEU A 84 1.94 13.55 14.09
N ARG A 85 0.82 13.80 14.80
CA ARG A 85 -0.33 14.53 14.23
C ARG A 85 -0.11 16.04 14.13
N SER A 86 0.83 16.59 14.89
CA SER A 86 1.19 18.01 14.83
C SER A 86 2.18 18.34 13.71
N LEU A 87 2.68 17.33 12.99
CA LEU A 87 3.56 17.53 11.86
C LEU A 87 2.82 18.27 10.72
N PRO A 88 3.49 19.20 10.02
CA PRO A 88 2.86 20.00 8.97
C PRO A 88 2.50 19.17 7.72
N ALA A 89 3.23 18.07 7.49
CA ALA A 89 2.97 17.12 6.43
C ALA A 89 3.16 15.70 6.94
N ALA A 90 2.29 14.80 6.49
CA ALA A 90 2.46 13.37 6.70
C ALA A 90 3.53 12.82 5.75
N THR A 91 4.32 11.88 6.25
CA THR A 91 5.33 11.14 5.48
C THR A 91 5.08 9.65 5.66
N PRO A 92 5.59 8.78 4.78
CA PRO A 92 5.49 7.33 4.98
C PRO A 92 6.00 6.89 6.35
N LEU A 93 7.12 7.48 6.81
CA LEU A 93 7.66 7.22 8.15
C LEU A 93 6.70 7.64 9.26
N SER A 94 6.13 8.86 9.21
CA SER A 94 5.24 9.33 10.27
C SER A 94 3.93 8.56 10.33
N CYS A 95 3.39 8.13 9.18
CA CYS A 95 2.22 7.26 9.09
C CYS A 95 2.49 5.86 9.65
N LEU A 96 3.64 5.26 9.31
CA LEU A 96 4.02 3.93 9.82
C LEU A 96 4.21 3.96 11.35
N LEU A 97 4.89 4.99 11.88
CA LEU A 97 5.03 5.20 13.32
C LEU A 97 3.67 5.40 14.02
N LEU A 98 2.78 6.17 13.40
CA LEU A 98 1.44 6.41 13.93
C LEU A 98 0.60 5.12 13.94
N ALA A 99 0.71 4.29 12.90
CA ALA A 99 0.04 3.00 12.82
C ALA A 99 0.51 2.05 13.93
N LEU A 100 1.82 1.92 14.12
CA LEU A 100 2.43 1.11 15.18
C LEU A 100 2.02 1.59 16.57
N ALA A 101 2.10 2.90 16.84
CA ALA A 101 1.71 3.49 18.12
C ALA A 101 0.22 3.22 18.43
N ARG A 102 -0.65 3.33 17.42
CA ARG A 102 -2.09 3.08 17.59
C ARG A 102 -2.41 1.60 17.76
N ALA A 103 -1.72 0.71 17.04
CA ALA A 103 -1.92 -0.74 17.12
C ALA A 103 -1.51 -1.30 18.49
N ALA A 104 -0.44 -0.76 19.07
CA ALA A 104 0.00 -1.14 20.42
C ALA A 104 -0.95 -0.66 21.55
N ARG A 105 -1.99 0.13 21.25
CA ARG A 105 -3.01 0.52 22.24
C ARG A 105 -4.28 -0.33 22.12
N ARG A 106 -4.91 -0.62 23.28
CA ARG A 106 -6.26 -1.20 23.34
C ARG A 106 -7.28 -0.31 22.59
N GLY A 107 -8.06 -0.92 21.70
CA GLY A 107 -9.15 -0.26 20.96
C GLY A 107 -8.70 0.65 19.82
N GLY A 108 -7.41 0.66 19.46
CA GLY A 108 -6.86 1.51 18.40
C GLY A 108 -7.00 0.98 16.97
N GLY A 109 -7.66 -0.17 16.77
CA GLY A 109 -7.64 -0.92 15.50
C GLY A 109 -8.05 -0.12 14.27
N GLY A 110 -9.21 0.56 14.29
CA GLY A 110 -9.66 1.39 13.16
C GLY A 110 -8.73 2.57 12.88
N ALA A 111 -8.21 3.23 13.92
CA ALA A 111 -7.29 4.34 13.76
C ALA A 111 -5.89 3.89 13.28
N ALA A 112 -5.45 2.69 13.66
CA ALA A 112 -4.23 2.08 13.19
C ALA A 112 -4.37 1.69 11.71
N ALA A 113 -5.50 1.07 11.35
CA ALA A 113 -5.86 0.73 9.98
C ALA A 113 -5.86 1.97 9.08
N ALA A 114 -6.48 3.07 9.53
CA ALA A 114 -6.48 4.32 8.79
C ALA A 114 -5.06 4.88 8.53
N ALA A 115 -4.15 4.76 9.50
CA ALA A 115 -2.76 5.18 9.33
C ALA A 115 -1.96 4.28 8.38
N VAL A 116 -2.28 2.98 8.30
CA VAL A 116 -1.72 2.09 7.27
C VAL A 116 -2.23 2.48 5.89
N LEU A 117 -3.52 2.80 5.76
CA LEU A 117 -4.10 3.26 4.49
C LEU A 117 -3.53 4.61 4.05
N ASP A 118 -3.09 5.46 4.98
CA ASP A 118 -2.37 6.70 4.65
C ASP A 118 -1.06 6.43 3.90
N LEU A 119 -0.38 5.30 4.14
CA LEU A 119 0.81 4.92 3.37
C LEU A 119 0.48 4.77 1.88
N PHE A 120 -0.59 4.04 1.58
CA PHE A 120 -1.07 3.83 0.21
C PHE A 120 -1.64 5.09 -0.43
N ALA A 121 -2.13 6.05 0.36
CA ALA A 121 -2.61 7.33 -0.16
C ALA A 121 -1.47 8.32 -0.45
N LEU A 122 -0.39 8.27 0.33
CA LEU A 122 0.77 9.16 0.22
C LEU A 122 1.75 8.69 -0.87
N ASP A 123 2.16 7.42 -0.79
CA ASP A 123 3.14 6.82 -1.71
C ASP A 123 2.72 5.37 -1.99
N PRO A 124 1.82 5.16 -2.97
CA PRO A 124 1.31 3.83 -3.28
C PRO A 124 2.42 2.88 -3.75
N ALA A 125 3.40 3.34 -4.53
CA ALA A 125 4.49 2.51 -5.01
C ALA A 125 5.32 1.96 -3.84
N LEU A 126 5.77 2.84 -2.95
CA LEU A 126 6.53 2.45 -1.76
C LEU A 126 5.72 1.52 -0.85
N ALA A 127 4.42 1.80 -0.66
CA ALA A 127 3.55 0.97 0.17
C ALA A 127 3.33 -0.43 -0.41
N ARG A 128 3.16 -0.55 -1.73
CA ARG A 128 2.92 -1.81 -2.44
C ARG A 128 4.14 -2.72 -2.44
N HIS A 129 5.33 -2.15 -2.69
CA HIS A 129 6.54 -2.92 -2.92
C HIS A 129 7.35 -3.17 -1.66
N GLU A 130 7.40 -2.19 -0.75
CA GLU A 130 8.37 -2.19 0.34
C GLU A 130 7.72 -2.22 1.72
N LEU A 131 6.77 -1.32 2.00
CA LEU A 131 6.32 -1.09 3.38
C LEU A 131 5.17 -1.98 3.83
N ALA A 132 4.22 -2.30 2.95
CA ALA A 132 2.96 -2.92 3.35
C ALA A 132 2.44 -3.91 2.30
N ALA A 133 3.33 -4.64 1.62
CA ALA A 133 2.99 -5.61 0.57
C ALA A 133 1.89 -6.60 1.01
N ALA A 134 1.98 -7.14 2.24
CA ALA A 134 0.96 -8.05 2.77
C ALA A 134 -0.43 -7.38 2.90
N ALA A 135 -0.48 -6.11 3.32
CA ALA A 135 -1.74 -5.37 3.38
C ALA A 135 -2.26 -5.02 1.97
N PHE A 136 -1.36 -4.76 1.02
CA PHE A 136 -1.71 -4.58 -0.39
C PHE A 136 -2.39 -5.82 -0.97
N GLU A 137 -1.77 -6.99 -0.79
CA GLU A 137 -2.29 -8.26 -1.28
C GLU A 137 -3.67 -8.57 -0.69
N ALA A 138 -3.88 -8.33 0.60
CA ALA A 138 -5.15 -8.60 1.25
C ALA A 138 -6.26 -7.61 0.87
N LEU A 139 -5.95 -6.31 0.80
CA LEU A 139 -6.95 -5.25 0.70
C LEU A 139 -7.15 -4.72 -0.71
N PHE A 140 -6.11 -4.71 -1.54
CA PHE A 140 -6.14 -4.02 -2.84
C PHE A 140 -6.09 -5.01 -4.01
N ALA A 141 -5.18 -5.99 -3.99
CA ALA A 141 -4.94 -6.88 -5.13
C ALA A 141 -6.22 -7.56 -5.69
N PRO A 142 -7.16 -8.07 -4.87
CA PRO A 142 -8.40 -8.66 -5.39
C PRO A 142 -9.28 -7.67 -6.16
N ARG A 143 -9.19 -6.37 -5.82
CA ARG A 143 -9.99 -5.30 -6.42
C ARG A 143 -9.29 -4.64 -7.59
N LEU A 144 -7.97 -4.64 -7.61
CA LEU A 144 -7.15 -4.18 -8.73
C LEU A 144 -6.86 -5.28 -9.76
N LEU A 145 -7.29 -6.52 -9.50
CA LEU A 145 -7.12 -7.65 -10.41
C LEU A 145 -7.59 -7.38 -11.86
N PRO A 146 -8.70 -6.65 -12.13
CA PRO A 146 -9.06 -6.28 -13.50
C PRO A 146 -7.98 -5.45 -14.20
N VAL A 147 -7.38 -4.47 -13.51
CA VAL A 147 -6.26 -3.65 -14.02
C VAL A 147 -5.05 -4.54 -14.28
N MET A 148 -4.68 -5.40 -13.33
CA MET A 148 -3.55 -6.32 -13.49
C MET A 148 -3.72 -7.24 -14.70
N ARG A 149 -4.94 -7.76 -14.92
CA ARG A 149 -5.28 -8.61 -16.08
C ARG A 149 -5.24 -7.84 -17.39
N HIS A 150 -5.72 -6.60 -17.40
CA HIS A 150 -5.66 -5.73 -18.59
C HIS A 150 -4.21 -5.54 -19.05
N PHE A 151 -3.31 -5.19 -18.14
CA PHE A 151 -1.89 -5.01 -18.47
C PHE A 151 -1.17 -6.33 -18.77
N ALA A 152 -1.54 -7.44 -18.11
CA ALA A 152 -1.03 -8.77 -18.48
C ALA A 152 -1.39 -9.14 -19.93
N ALA A 153 -2.62 -8.87 -20.36
CA ALA A 153 -3.05 -9.12 -21.75
C ALA A 153 -2.28 -8.23 -22.75
N ARG A 154 -2.08 -6.94 -22.43
CA ARG A 154 -1.29 -6.04 -23.29
C ARG A 154 0.18 -6.47 -23.40
N ARG A 155 0.80 -6.96 -22.32
CA ARG A 155 2.15 -7.53 -22.34
C ARG A 155 2.24 -8.77 -23.22
N ALA A 156 1.27 -9.69 -23.09
CA ALA A 156 1.20 -10.88 -23.92
C ALA A 156 1.03 -10.52 -25.41
N ALA A 157 0.19 -9.55 -25.74
CA ALA A 157 0.00 -9.09 -27.12
C ALA A 157 1.26 -8.43 -27.70
N ALA A 158 1.96 -7.61 -26.92
CA ALA A 158 3.23 -7.00 -27.35
C ALA A 158 4.34 -8.06 -27.54
N ALA A 159 4.42 -9.05 -26.66
CA ALA A 159 5.34 -10.17 -26.79
C ALA A 159 5.06 -11.05 -28.02
N ALA A 160 3.77 -11.29 -28.34
CA ALA A 160 3.38 -12.06 -29.52
C ALA A 160 3.77 -11.34 -30.82
N LYS A 161 3.64 -10.01 -30.90
CA LYS A 161 4.08 -9.23 -32.07
C LYS A 161 5.58 -9.37 -32.34
N ALA A 162 6.40 -9.42 -31.29
CA ALA A 162 7.84 -9.61 -31.44
C ALA A 162 8.22 -11.01 -31.99
N MET A 163 7.34 -12.00 -31.88
CA MET A 163 7.55 -13.34 -32.46
C MET A 163 7.18 -13.43 -33.94
N ASP A 164 6.18 -12.67 -34.37
CA ASP A 164 5.60 -12.75 -35.72
C ASP A 164 6.51 -12.10 -36.78
N GLU A 165 7.33 -11.11 -36.39
CA GLU A 165 8.24 -10.39 -37.30
C GLU A 165 9.47 -11.21 -37.75
N GLU A 166 9.84 -12.29 -37.05
CA GLU A 166 11.05 -13.09 -37.36
C GLU A 166 10.75 -14.30 -38.28
N GLY A 167 9.48 -14.55 -38.63
CA GLY A 167 9.10 -15.58 -39.60
C GLY A 167 9.43 -17.03 -39.19
N GLY A 168 8.51 -17.66 -38.44
CA GLY A 168 8.27 -19.10 -38.52
C GLY A 168 8.63 -19.96 -37.30
N SER A 169 7.62 -20.62 -36.74
CA SER A 169 7.50 -22.08 -36.63
C SER A 169 6.42 -22.41 -35.59
N ASP A 170 5.52 -23.31 -35.97
CA ASP A 170 4.33 -23.76 -35.26
C ASP A 170 4.66 -24.65 -34.04
N GLU A 171 5.61 -24.23 -33.21
CA GLU A 171 6.03 -24.94 -32.00
C GLU A 171 5.62 -24.13 -30.76
N ALA A 172 4.30 -24.12 -30.57
CA ALA A 172 3.63 -23.46 -29.47
C ALA A 172 3.81 -24.23 -28.15
N THR A 173 4.99 -24.14 -27.54
CA THR A 173 5.21 -24.61 -26.16
C THR A 173 6.23 -23.75 -25.42
N ALA A 174 5.72 -22.99 -24.45
CA ALA A 174 6.46 -22.26 -23.41
C ALA A 174 7.74 -21.57 -23.90
N VAL A 175 7.58 -20.55 -24.75
CA VAL A 175 8.66 -19.61 -25.03
C VAL A 175 9.11 -18.98 -23.71
N SER A 176 10.36 -19.23 -23.31
CA SER A 176 10.97 -18.59 -22.15
C SER A 176 10.95 -17.06 -22.31
N ALA A 177 10.61 -16.33 -21.25
CA ALA A 177 10.62 -14.87 -21.24
C ALA A 177 11.95 -14.28 -21.76
N MET A 178 13.07 -14.96 -21.51
CA MET A 178 14.38 -14.56 -22.06
C MET A 178 14.41 -14.61 -23.59
N ARG A 179 13.78 -15.61 -24.23
CA ARG A 179 13.74 -15.74 -25.69
C ARG A 179 12.87 -14.66 -26.32
N VAL A 180 11.75 -14.29 -25.68
CA VAL A 180 10.94 -13.13 -26.10
C VAL A 180 11.80 -11.86 -26.07
N LEU A 181 12.50 -11.60 -24.95
CA LEU A 181 13.30 -10.39 -24.79
C LEU A 181 14.44 -10.30 -25.81
N SER A 182 15.07 -11.43 -26.17
CA SER A 182 16.13 -11.46 -27.18
C SER A 182 15.66 -11.15 -28.60
N LEU A 183 14.38 -11.38 -28.90
CA LEU A 183 13.78 -11.11 -30.21
C LEU A 183 13.19 -9.70 -30.32
N MET A 184 13.03 -9.00 -29.19
CA MET A 184 12.45 -7.66 -29.21
C MET A 184 13.40 -6.66 -29.86
N SER A 185 12.91 -5.96 -30.87
CA SER A 185 13.61 -4.81 -31.44
C SER A 185 13.75 -3.70 -30.39
N GLY A 186 14.68 -2.75 -30.63
CA GLY A 186 14.86 -1.62 -29.73
C GLY A 186 13.59 -0.78 -29.51
N VAL A 187 12.76 -0.66 -30.54
CA VAL A 187 11.46 0.04 -30.48
C VAL A 187 10.46 -0.75 -29.63
N GLN A 188 10.32 -2.06 -29.86
CA GLN A 188 9.45 -2.92 -29.06
C GLN A 188 9.85 -2.96 -27.59
N ALA A 189 11.16 -2.98 -27.30
CA ALA A 189 11.67 -2.90 -25.93
C ALA A 189 11.32 -1.56 -25.26
N GLN A 190 11.37 -0.46 -26.01
CA GLN A 190 10.97 0.85 -25.50
C GLN A 190 9.45 0.93 -25.24
N GLU A 191 8.63 0.38 -26.13
CA GLU A 191 7.18 0.27 -25.97
C GLU A 191 6.82 -0.57 -24.73
N MET A 192 7.48 -1.70 -24.54
CA MET A 192 7.28 -2.54 -23.35
C MET A 192 7.64 -1.80 -22.07
N ARG A 193 8.77 -1.07 -22.03
CA ARG A 193 9.12 -0.23 -20.88
C ARG A 193 8.10 0.89 -20.65
N ALA A 194 7.52 1.45 -21.70
CA ALA A 194 6.47 2.45 -21.58
C ALA A 194 5.19 1.85 -21.01
N LEU A 195 4.85 0.64 -21.43
CA LEU A 195 3.72 -0.12 -20.89
C LEU A 195 3.90 -0.44 -19.40
N GLU A 196 5.08 -0.89 -18.97
CA GLU A 196 5.34 -1.15 -17.54
C GLU A 196 5.28 0.15 -16.72
N ARG A 197 5.80 1.27 -17.25
CA ARG A 197 5.66 2.58 -16.60
C ARG A 197 4.19 3.02 -16.49
N GLU A 198 3.39 2.77 -17.52
CA GLU A 198 1.96 3.05 -17.52
C GLU A 198 1.23 2.16 -16.50
N TYR A 199 1.56 0.87 -16.45
CA TYR A 199 1.00 -0.08 -15.49
C TYR A 199 1.21 0.37 -14.05
N GLU A 200 2.43 0.75 -13.68
CA GLU A 200 2.73 1.22 -12.33
C GLU A 200 1.97 2.51 -12.00
N LYS A 201 1.94 3.49 -12.91
CA LYS A 201 1.15 4.73 -12.73
C LYS A 201 -0.35 4.45 -12.52
N VAL A 202 -0.92 3.55 -13.32
CA VAL A 202 -2.33 3.18 -13.21
C VAL A 202 -2.59 2.44 -11.90
N LEU A 203 -1.72 1.52 -11.49
CA LEU A 203 -1.84 0.86 -10.19
C LEU A 203 -1.77 1.86 -9.04
N ASP A 204 -0.85 2.81 -9.09
CA ASP A 204 -0.69 3.82 -8.05
C ASP A 204 -1.92 4.72 -7.93
N ALA A 205 -2.46 5.18 -9.06
CA ALA A 205 -3.67 5.99 -9.09
C ALA A 205 -4.88 5.24 -8.49
N ASN A 206 -5.11 3.99 -8.92
CA ASN A 206 -6.20 3.19 -8.39
C ASN A 206 -5.99 2.83 -6.91
N CYS A 207 -4.75 2.53 -6.51
CA CYS A 207 -4.41 2.20 -5.13
C CYS A 207 -4.67 3.39 -4.21
N LYS A 208 -4.29 4.60 -4.62
CA LYS A 208 -4.57 5.84 -3.89
C LYS A 208 -6.06 6.07 -3.69
N GLU A 209 -6.85 6.03 -4.76
CA GLU A 209 -8.31 6.24 -4.67
C GLU A 209 -8.99 5.15 -3.83
N TYR A 210 -8.55 3.91 -3.98
CA TYR A 210 -9.08 2.80 -3.19
C TYR A 210 -8.69 2.91 -1.70
N ALA A 211 -7.49 3.40 -1.38
CA ALA A 211 -7.09 3.64 0.01
C ALA A 211 -7.97 4.70 0.68
N LEU A 212 -8.26 5.80 -0.03
CA LEU A 212 -9.19 6.82 0.44
C LEU A 212 -10.62 6.26 0.63
N TYR A 213 -11.06 5.39 -0.28
CA TYR A 213 -12.33 4.68 -0.14
C TYR A 213 -12.39 3.82 1.13
N LEU A 214 -11.37 3.00 1.38
CA LEU A 214 -11.29 2.16 2.58
C LEU A 214 -11.27 3.01 3.87
N LYS A 215 -10.63 4.19 3.85
CA LYS A 215 -10.67 5.12 4.99
C LYS A 215 -12.07 5.63 5.28
N ARG A 216 -12.88 5.94 4.26
CA ARG A 216 -14.29 6.35 4.45
C ARG A 216 -15.12 5.25 5.11
N ILE A 217 -14.83 3.96 4.82
CA ILE A 217 -15.47 2.84 5.50
C ILE A 217 -15.08 2.81 6.99
N LEU A 218 -13.81 3.04 7.31
CA LEU A 218 -13.34 3.12 8.70
C LEU A 218 -13.97 4.30 9.46
N GLU A 219 -14.15 5.45 8.81
CA GLU A 219 -14.79 6.64 9.38
C GLU A 219 -16.28 6.45 9.64
N ALA A 220 -16.98 5.70 8.78
CA ALA A 220 -18.39 5.37 8.95
C ALA A 220 -18.64 4.40 10.13
N GLY A 221 -17.63 3.60 10.52
CA GLY A 221 -17.73 2.61 11.59
C GLY A 221 -18.53 1.36 11.21
N GLU A 222 -18.67 0.43 12.16
CA GLU A 222 -19.54 -0.74 11.99
C GLU A 222 -21.01 -0.30 11.96
N PRO A 223 -21.84 -0.82 11.03
CA PRO A 223 -23.27 -0.54 11.04
C PRO A 223 -23.89 -1.03 12.36
N SER A 224 -24.42 -0.09 13.15
CA SER A 224 -25.07 -0.43 14.41
C SER A 224 -26.31 -1.28 14.14
N ALA A 225 -26.38 -2.47 14.75
CA ALA A 225 -27.48 -3.43 14.58
C ALA A 225 -28.87 -2.90 15.03
N ALA A 226 -28.95 -1.68 15.56
CA ALA A 226 -30.16 -1.10 16.15
C ALA A 226 -30.97 -0.19 15.21
N VAL A 227 -30.57 0.02 13.95
CA VAL A 227 -31.30 0.89 13.01
C VAL A 227 -31.72 0.09 11.78
N SER A 228 -33.02 0.19 11.44
CA SER A 228 -33.73 -0.45 10.33
C SER A 228 -32.99 -0.33 8.97
N PRO A 229 -33.27 -1.22 7.99
CA PRO A 229 -32.47 -1.34 6.77
C PRO A 229 -32.70 -0.15 5.84
N SER A 230 -31.95 0.93 6.05
CA SER A 230 -31.72 1.95 5.04
C SER A 230 -30.70 1.41 4.02
N PRO A 231 -30.86 1.66 2.71
CA PRO A 231 -29.92 1.19 1.72
C PRO A 231 -28.53 1.78 2.01
N SER A 232 -27.56 0.88 2.19
CA SER A 232 -26.10 1.06 2.13
C SER A 232 -25.55 2.43 2.60
N PRO A 233 -25.08 2.57 3.86
CA PRO A 233 -24.46 3.82 4.33
C PRO A 233 -23.07 4.09 3.76
N HIS A 234 -22.51 3.18 2.94
CA HIS A 234 -21.17 3.31 2.39
C HIS A 234 -21.19 3.82 0.94
N PRO A 235 -20.29 4.74 0.56
CA PRO A 235 -20.18 5.18 -0.83
C PRO A 235 -19.90 3.99 -1.77
N PRO A 236 -20.28 4.09 -3.05
CA PRO A 236 -19.90 3.08 -4.03
C PRO A 236 -18.36 2.99 -4.12
N PRO A 237 -17.80 1.80 -4.44
CA PRO A 237 -16.37 1.68 -4.69
C PRO A 237 -15.96 2.59 -5.86
N PRO A 238 -14.73 3.12 -5.85
CA PRO A 238 -14.25 3.96 -6.94
C PRO A 238 -14.19 3.16 -8.25
N GLU A 239 -14.46 3.83 -9.36
CA GLU A 239 -14.31 3.22 -10.68
C GLU A 239 -12.82 2.99 -10.98
N LEU A 240 -12.52 1.81 -11.54
CA LEU A 240 -11.15 1.47 -11.91
C LEU A 240 -10.75 2.22 -13.18
N VAL A 241 -9.62 2.89 -13.11
CA VAL A 241 -8.99 3.55 -14.25
C VAL A 241 -8.00 2.59 -14.89
N PHE A 242 -7.92 2.58 -16.23
CA PHE A 242 -7.01 1.71 -17.00
C PHE A 242 -5.90 2.46 -17.74
N GLY A 243 -5.87 3.79 -17.63
CA GLY A 243 -4.85 4.65 -18.20
C GLY A 243 -4.80 5.99 -17.46
N VAL A 244 -3.61 6.54 -17.26
CA VAL A 244 -3.45 7.90 -16.75
C VAL A 244 -3.22 8.80 -17.96
N GLY A 245 -3.95 9.91 -18.07
CA GLY A 245 -3.78 10.87 -19.17
C GLY A 245 -2.32 11.26 -19.34
N ALA A 246 -1.90 11.53 -20.58
CA ALA A 246 -0.58 12.05 -20.86
C ALA A 246 -0.52 13.51 -20.39
N ASP A 247 -0.11 13.72 -19.14
CA ASP A 247 0.37 15.03 -18.65
C ASP A 247 1.78 15.29 -19.19
#